data_AF-A0A2N7Q8E0-F1
#
_entry.id   AF-A0A2N7Q8E0-F1
#
_cell.length_a   1.000
_cell.length_b   1.000
_cell.length_c   1.000
_cell.angle_alpha   90.00
_cell.angle_beta   90.00
_cell.angle_gamma   90.00
#
_symmetry.space_group_name_H-M   'P 1'
#
loop_
_entity.id
_entity.type
_entity.pdbx_description
1 polymer ?
#
loop_
_entity_poly.entity_id
_entity_poly.type
_entity_poly.pdbx_seq_one_letter_code
_entity_poly.pdbx_strand_id
1 'polypeptide(L)'
;MEKRVLLAVVLSVMVIIIFNYLYVKFIPSPQPTKISQNQSNNIEIKKEEPLKKEIKPEEIKISQVSSEELKNYILISPQYEVSITSLGARFNKFQLKNYSKEKNKKEPVNLISSPSEGLPLEIYLSSAPEVAVINYKGPEKNIFSLENATSQTISFLGSYKNITLEKTFTFKRNSYFIDLSFRISNQGNEVIKDGILLRGVFSPLVDGTKYVFKGPFYYTDHLNEIKLKKDLEDYTGNLKYLGYEDTYFMVALIPQNMGNATYRATFRNIDKNTQEFILWLPPFELKPN
;
A
#
# COMPACT_ATOMS: atom_id res chain seq x y z
N MET A 1 -20.17 -56.11 -8.41
CA MET A 1 -19.63 -54.75 -8.24
C MET A 1 -20.13 -53.79 -9.32
N GLU A 2 -20.27 -54.24 -10.57
CA GLU A 2 -20.74 -53.44 -11.72
C GLU A 2 -22.10 -52.75 -11.56
N LYS A 3 -23.09 -53.40 -10.95
CA LYS A 3 -24.43 -52.78 -10.72
C LYS A 3 -24.38 -51.55 -9.80
N ARG A 4 -23.45 -51.53 -8.84
CA ARG A 4 -23.27 -50.39 -7.92
C ARG A 4 -22.54 -49.23 -8.60
N VAL A 5 -21.60 -49.55 -9.50
CA VAL A 5 -20.88 -48.58 -10.31
C VAL A 5 -21.82 -47.93 -11.32
N LEU A 6 -22.65 -48.72 -12.01
CA LEU A 6 -23.65 -48.20 -12.95
C LEU A 6 -24.66 -47.28 -12.24
N LEU A 7 -25.12 -47.67 -11.05
CA LEU A 7 -26.01 -46.84 -10.23
C LEU A 7 -25.35 -45.51 -9.82
N ALA A 8 -24.06 -45.53 -9.44
CA ALA A 8 -23.32 -44.34 -9.08
C ALA A 8 -23.13 -43.38 -10.27
N VAL A 9 -22.88 -43.92 -11.48
CA VAL A 9 -22.78 -43.12 -12.71
C VAL A 9 -24.12 -42.47 -13.04
N VAL A 10 -25.23 -43.21 -12.96
CA VAL A 10 -26.57 -42.67 -13.20
C VAL A 10 -26.92 -41.58 -12.19
N LEU A 11 -26.63 -41.79 -10.90
CA LEU A 11 -26.84 -40.79 -9.85
C LEU A 11 -25.99 -39.54 -10.06
N SER A 12 -24.72 -39.68 -10.45
CA SER A 12 -23.82 -38.56 -10.74
C SER A 12 -24.37 -37.69 -11.88
N VAL A 13 -24.81 -38.31 -12.97
CA VAL A 13 -25.43 -37.61 -14.11
C VAL A 13 -26.73 -36.92 -13.68
N MET A 14 -27.54 -37.59 -12.87
CA MET A 14 -28.81 -37.04 -12.37
C MET A 14 -28.59 -35.79 -11.50
N VAL A 15 -27.58 -35.81 -10.62
CA VAL A 15 -27.21 -34.66 -9.79
C VAL A 15 -26.76 -33.47 -10.66
N ILE A 16 -25.96 -33.71 -11.70
CA ILE A 16 -25.51 -32.66 -12.62
C ILE A 16 -26.69 -32.03 -13.37
N ILE A 17 -27.64 -32.83 -13.84
CA ILE A 17 -28.83 -32.34 -14.56
C ILE A 17 -29.71 -31.49 -13.63
N ILE A 18 -29.98 -31.98 -12.42
CA ILE A 18 -30.78 -31.25 -11.43
C ILE A 18 -30.08 -29.93 -11.05
N PHE A 19 -28.77 -29.98 -10.79
CA PHE A 19 -28.00 -28.78 -10.48
C PHE A 19 -28.03 -27.76 -11.62
N ASN A 20 -27.85 -28.18 -12.87
CA ASN A 20 -27.88 -27.30 -14.03
C ASN A 20 -29.29 -26.68 -14.24
N TYR A 21 -30.35 -27.48 -14.05
CA TYR A 21 -31.73 -26.98 -14.10
C TYR A 21 -32.01 -25.94 -13.02
N LEU A 22 -31.57 -26.17 -11.78
CA LEU A 22 -31.71 -25.19 -10.69
C LEU A 22 -30.86 -23.95 -10.98
N TYR A 23 -29.64 -24.10 -11.50
CA TYR A 23 -28.73 -23.00 -11.84
C TYR A 23 -29.35 -22.04 -12.87
N VAL A 24 -29.92 -22.57 -13.96
CA VAL A 24 -30.60 -21.77 -15.00
C VAL A 24 -31.88 -21.11 -14.47
N LYS A 25 -32.59 -21.76 -13.54
CA LYS A 25 -33.83 -21.23 -12.96
C LYS A 25 -33.60 -20.11 -11.95
N PHE A 26 -32.51 -20.17 -11.18
CA PHE A 26 -32.27 -19.25 -10.05
C PHE A 26 -31.19 -18.20 -10.30
N ILE A 27 -30.43 -18.28 -11.40
CA ILE A 27 -29.42 -17.27 -11.76
C ILE A 27 -29.80 -16.67 -13.11
N PRO A 28 -30.20 -15.38 -13.17
CA PRO A 28 -30.51 -14.74 -14.45
C PRO A 28 -29.24 -14.65 -15.30
N SER A 29 -29.36 -15.00 -16.58
CA SER A 29 -28.28 -14.77 -17.55
C SER A 29 -28.00 -13.27 -17.68
N PRO A 30 -26.74 -12.83 -17.79
CA PRO A 30 -26.43 -11.43 -18.06
C PRO A 30 -27.07 -11.03 -19.39
N GLN A 31 -27.95 -10.03 -19.34
CA GLN A 31 -28.55 -9.46 -20.55
C GLN A 31 -27.45 -8.76 -21.36
N PRO A 32 -27.36 -9.01 -22.68
CA PRO A 32 -26.54 -8.19 -23.55
C PRO A 32 -27.15 -6.79 -23.64
N THR A 33 -26.43 -5.77 -23.17
CA THR A 33 -26.79 -4.37 -23.35
C THR A 33 -26.81 -4.06 -24.85
N LYS A 34 -28.00 -3.79 -25.39
CA LYS A 34 -28.16 -3.23 -26.74
C LYS A 34 -27.53 -1.84 -26.78
N ILE A 35 -26.55 -1.66 -27.65
CA ILE A 35 -26.05 -0.33 -28.03
C ILE A 35 -27.14 0.34 -28.84
N SER A 36 -27.67 1.45 -28.33
CA SER A 36 -28.57 2.32 -29.08
C SER A 36 -27.73 3.18 -30.04
N GLN A 37 -27.79 2.87 -31.32
CA GLN A 37 -27.45 3.83 -32.37
C GLN A 37 -28.54 4.91 -32.38
N ASN A 38 -28.14 6.17 -32.23
CA ASN A 38 -28.89 7.27 -32.80
C ASN A 38 -27.92 8.26 -33.46
N GLN A 39 -28.41 8.77 -34.58
CA GLN A 39 -27.77 9.49 -35.68
C GLN A 39 -26.95 10.70 -35.20
N SER A 40 -25.71 10.84 -35.68
CA SER A 40 -25.38 11.64 -36.88
C SER A 40 -25.83 13.08 -36.77
N ASN A 41 -24.91 13.96 -36.38
CA ASN A 41 -24.91 15.32 -36.90
C ASN A 41 -23.50 15.66 -37.38
N ASN A 42 -23.48 16.10 -38.62
CA ASN A 42 -22.38 16.37 -39.49
C ASN A 42 -21.70 17.67 -39.05
N ILE A 43 -20.42 17.64 -38.68
CA ILE A 43 -19.54 18.82 -38.71
C ILE A 43 -18.23 18.41 -39.40
N GLU A 44 -18.20 18.80 -40.67
CA GLU A 44 -17.08 19.16 -41.53
C GLU A 44 -15.66 19.02 -40.94
N ILE A 45 -14.92 18.06 -41.49
CA ILE A 45 -13.49 17.86 -41.25
C ILE A 45 -12.72 18.88 -42.08
N LYS A 46 -12.21 19.93 -41.43
CA LYS A 46 -11.09 20.70 -41.96
C LYS A 46 -9.80 19.96 -41.62
N LYS A 47 -9.13 19.48 -42.66
CA LYS A 47 -7.85 18.78 -42.62
C LYS A 47 -6.76 19.78 -42.22
N GLU A 48 -6.21 19.61 -41.02
CA GLU A 48 -4.94 20.23 -40.60
C GLU A 48 -3.91 19.13 -40.33
N GLU A 49 -2.72 19.37 -40.88
CA GLU A 49 -1.58 18.49 -41.00
C GLU A 49 -0.88 18.28 -39.64
N PRO A 50 -0.30 17.10 -39.34
CA PRO A 50 0.26 16.84 -38.03
C PRO A 50 1.61 17.54 -37.85
N LEU A 51 1.63 18.61 -37.04
CA LEU A 51 2.87 19.16 -36.52
C LEU A 51 3.46 18.20 -35.48
N LYS A 52 4.45 17.43 -35.93
CA LYS A 52 5.27 16.52 -35.12
C LYS A 52 6.08 17.35 -34.10
N LYS A 53 5.56 17.53 -32.88
CA LYS A 53 6.35 17.99 -31.73
C LYS A 53 7.00 16.78 -31.07
N GLU A 54 8.28 16.64 -31.38
CA GLU A 54 9.22 15.75 -30.71
C GLU A 54 9.38 16.21 -29.25
N ILE A 55 8.75 15.47 -28.32
CA ILE A 55 8.97 15.68 -26.88
C ILE A 55 10.30 15.01 -26.56
N LYS A 56 11.37 15.81 -26.55
CA LYS A 56 12.65 15.46 -25.95
C LYS A 56 12.42 15.21 -24.45
N PRO A 57 12.95 14.14 -23.84
CA PRO A 57 12.90 13.95 -22.41
C PRO A 57 13.60 15.12 -21.74
N GLU A 58 12.83 15.93 -21.02
CA GLU A 58 13.38 16.94 -20.12
C GLU A 58 13.97 16.17 -18.95
N GLU A 59 15.31 16.06 -18.92
CA GLU A 59 16.04 15.60 -17.75
C GLU A 59 15.59 16.47 -16.57
N ILE A 60 14.87 15.82 -15.65
CA ILE A 60 14.59 16.36 -14.33
C ILE A 60 15.94 16.69 -13.73
N LYS A 61 16.29 17.98 -13.71
CA LYS A 61 17.41 18.47 -12.91
C LYS A 61 17.06 18.19 -11.47
N ILE A 62 17.57 17.08 -10.95
CA ILE A 62 17.61 16.77 -9.53
C ILE A 62 18.33 17.95 -8.89
N SER A 63 17.58 18.83 -8.22
CA SER A 63 18.17 19.86 -7.37
C SER A 63 19.14 19.16 -6.42
N GLN A 64 20.36 19.68 -6.35
CA GLN A 64 21.47 19.14 -5.57
C GLN A 64 20.99 18.80 -4.14
N VAL A 65 20.70 17.52 -3.93
CA VAL A 65 20.53 16.95 -2.60
C VAL A 65 21.93 16.93 -2.01
N SER A 66 22.08 17.62 -0.87
CA SER A 66 23.26 17.56 -0.02
C SER A 66 23.82 16.13 0.00
N SER A 67 25.12 15.99 -0.27
CA SER A 67 25.85 14.72 -0.31
C SER A 67 26.06 14.11 1.08
N GLU A 68 25.01 14.14 1.91
CA GLU A 68 24.98 13.34 3.13
C GLU A 68 24.77 11.88 2.72
N GLU A 69 25.73 11.04 3.09
CA GLU A 69 25.69 9.60 2.85
C GLU A 69 24.37 9.01 3.37
N LEU A 70 23.71 8.20 2.54
CA LEU A 70 22.50 7.49 2.96
C LEU A 70 22.85 6.49 4.06
N LYS A 71 22.12 6.55 5.17
CA LYS A 71 22.34 5.69 6.35
C LYS A 71 21.22 4.70 6.51
N ASN A 72 21.54 3.56 7.13
CA ASN A 72 20.56 2.60 7.62
C ASN A 72 20.58 2.55 9.14
N TYR A 73 19.40 2.49 9.74
CA TYR A 73 19.17 2.44 11.17
C TYR A 73 18.53 1.10 11.52
N ILE A 74 19.26 0.28 12.27
CA ILE A 74 18.89 -1.09 12.60
C ILE A 74 18.32 -1.12 14.01
N LEU A 75 17.16 -1.76 14.18
CA LEU A 75 16.60 -2.05 15.48
C LEU A 75 16.33 -3.55 15.62
N ILE A 76 16.88 -4.13 16.68
CA ILE A 76 16.78 -5.56 17.01
C ILE A 76 15.85 -5.70 18.21
N SER A 77 14.77 -6.47 18.06
CA SER A 77 13.89 -6.87 19.17
C SER A 77 13.91 -8.39 19.34
N PRO A 78 13.37 -8.94 20.45
CA PRO A 78 13.24 -10.40 20.58
C PRO A 78 12.41 -11.05 19.47
N GLN A 79 11.45 -10.33 18.88
CA GLN A 79 10.48 -10.89 17.92
C GLN A 79 10.81 -10.58 16.46
N TYR A 80 11.56 -9.51 16.19
CA TYR A 80 11.84 -9.04 14.84
C TYR A 80 13.15 -8.25 14.75
N GLU A 81 13.60 -8.01 13.52
CA GLU A 81 14.68 -7.08 13.20
C GLU A 81 14.22 -6.16 12.07
N VAL A 82 14.34 -4.85 12.26
CA VAL A 82 14.02 -3.85 11.24
C VAL A 82 15.25 -3.06 10.84
N SER A 83 15.25 -2.59 9.60
CA SER A 83 16.17 -1.54 9.12
C SER A 83 15.35 -0.42 8.48
N ILE A 84 15.68 0.81 8.85
CA ILE A 84 15.08 2.05 8.34
C ILE A 84 16.17 2.78 7.55
N THR A 85 15.92 3.05 6.27
CA THR A 85 16.82 3.88 5.47
C THR A 85 16.55 5.36 5.73
N SER A 86 17.61 6.18 5.77
CA SER A 86 17.51 7.64 5.83
C SER A 86 16.75 8.21 4.63
N LEU A 87 16.68 7.49 3.51
CA LEU A 87 15.90 7.86 2.33
C LEU A 87 14.39 7.73 2.61
N GLY A 88 13.76 8.84 2.97
CA GLY A 88 12.35 8.92 3.35
C GLY A 88 12.05 8.42 4.76
N ALA A 89 13.05 8.01 5.55
CA ALA A 89 12.86 7.30 6.83
C ALA A 89 11.88 6.13 6.71
N ARG A 90 12.13 5.23 5.76
CA ARG A 90 11.24 4.10 5.39
C ARG A 90 11.87 2.76 5.77
N PHE A 91 11.03 1.76 6.02
CA PHE A 91 11.52 0.40 6.27
C PHE A 91 12.06 -0.22 4.98
N ASN A 92 13.34 -0.61 4.98
CA ASN A 92 13.94 -1.42 3.91
C ASN A 92 14.18 -2.88 4.34
N LYS A 93 13.97 -3.20 5.62
CA LYS A 93 13.95 -4.57 6.14
C LYS A 93 12.97 -4.66 7.32
N PHE A 94 12.22 -5.75 7.40
CA PHE A 94 11.40 -6.10 8.55
C PHE A 94 11.29 -7.62 8.65
N GLN A 95 12.24 -8.25 9.33
CA GLN A 95 12.30 -9.70 9.49
C GLN A 95 11.62 -10.17 10.77
N LEU A 96 10.75 -11.17 10.66
CA LEU A 96 10.08 -11.80 11.79
C LEU A 96 10.88 -13.03 12.25
N LYS A 97 11.55 -12.93 13.42
CA LYS A 97 12.54 -13.93 13.88
C LYS A 97 11.94 -15.32 14.11
N ASN A 98 10.69 -15.38 14.55
CA ASN A 98 10.01 -16.62 14.93
C ASN A 98 9.23 -17.26 13.77
N TYR A 99 9.30 -16.70 12.56
CA TYR A 99 8.52 -17.15 11.42
C TYR A 99 9.42 -17.39 10.22
N SER A 100 9.57 -18.64 9.83
CA SER A 100 10.33 -19.03 8.65
C SER A 100 9.46 -18.97 7.40
N LYS A 101 10.06 -18.59 6.25
CA LYS A 101 9.36 -18.59 4.96
C LYS A 101 8.82 -19.96 4.57
N GLU A 102 9.55 -21.01 4.93
CA GLU A 102 9.21 -22.41 4.65
C GLU A 102 9.50 -23.28 5.88
N LYS A 103 8.74 -24.37 6.05
CA LYS A 103 8.81 -25.27 7.21
C LYS A 103 10.21 -25.82 7.51
N ASN A 104 11.07 -25.95 6.51
CA ASN A 104 12.40 -26.55 6.62
C ASN A 104 13.55 -25.56 6.35
N LYS A 105 13.26 -24.27 6.17
CA LYS A 105 14.27 -23.23 5.98
C LYS A 105 14.36 -22.37 7.24
N LYS A 106 15.56 -21.91 7.57
CA LYS A 106 15.77 -20.96 8.68
C LYS A 106 15.61 -19.50 8.27
N GLU A 107 15.31 -19.23 6.99
CA GLU A 107 15.16 -17.86 6.49
C GLU A 107 13.88 -17.23 7.07
N PRO A 108 13.98 -16.13 7.83
CA PRO A 108 12.82 -15.47 8.41
C PRO A 108 11.97 -14.77 7.34
N VAL A 109 10.66 -14.69 7.57
CA VAL A 109 9.75 -13.88 6.76
C VAL A 109 10.16 -12.42 6.83
N ASN A 110 10.23 -11.76 5.67
CA ASN A 110 10.49 -10.32 5.56
C ASN A 110 9.22 -9.62 5.07
N LEU A 111 8.74 -8.62 5.81
CA LEU A 111 7.53 -7.87 5.44
C LEU A 111 7.78 -6.81 4.35
N ILE A 112 9.05 -6.56 4.00
CA ILE A 112 9.43 -5.73 2.85
C ILE A 112 9.51 -6.64 1.62
N SER A 113 8.39 -6.80 0.91
CA SER A 113 8.22 -7.77 -0.16
C SER A 113 8.64 -7.30 -1.54
N SER A 114 8.64 -5.98 -1.79
CA SER A 114 8.71 -5.41 -3.14
C SER A 114 9.69 -4.23 -3.24
N PRO A 115 10.92 -4.33 -2.68
CA PRO A 115 11.81 -3.17 -2.54
C PRO A 115 12.26 -2.55 -3.87
N SER A 116 12.11 -3.23 -5.01
CA SER A 116 12.35 -2.67 -6.35
C SER A 116 11.27 -1.70 -6.81
N GLU A 117 10.00 -1.95 -6.43
CA GLU A 117 8.84 -1.15 -6.83
C GLU A 117 8.56 0.00 -5.85
N GLY A 118 8.97 -0.16 -4.59
CA GLY A 118 8.83 0.84 -3.56
C GLY A 118 9.02 0.27 -2.16
N LEU A 119 9.42 1.14 -1.23
CA LEU A 119 9.41 0.81 0.18
C LEU A 119 8.05 1.19 0.78
N PRO A 120 7.51 0.42 1.74
CA PRO A 120 6.28 0.79 2.40
C PRO A 120 6.49 2.05 3.28
N LEU A 121 5.37 2.67 3.65
CA LEU A 121 5.33 3.89 4.48
C LEU A 121 5.98 5.10 3.81
N GLU A 122 5.70 5.28 2.51
CA GLU A 122 5.92 6.55 1.85
C GLU A 122 4.94 7.58 2.40
N ILE A 123 5.44 8.70 2.90
CA ILE A 123 4.63 9.83 3.39
C ILE A 123 5.08 11.06 2.64
N TYR A 124 4.15 11.70 1.94
CA TYR A 124 4.44 12.85 1.08
C TYR A 124 3.25 13.80 1.01
N LEU A 125 3.54 14.99 0.50
CA LEU A 125 2.54 16.03 0.25
C LEU A 125 1.89 15.82 -1.11
N SER A 126 0.60 16.14 -1.24
CA SER A 126 -0.13 16.02 -2.52
C SER A 126 0.54 16.84 -3.62
N SER A 127 1.07 18.01 -3.26
CA SER A 127 1.78 18.90 -4.19
C SER A 127 3.25 18.54 -4.44
N ALA A 128 3.86 17.69 -3.60
CA ALA A 128 5.28 17.35 -3.67
C ALA A 128 5.55 15.87 -3.34
N PRO A 129 5.30 14.95 -4.30
CA PRO A 129 5.55 13.51 -4.13
C PRO A 129 7.01 13.16 -3.84
N GLU A 130 7.96 13.98 -4.28
CA GLU A 130 9.40 13.78 -4.04
C GLU A 130 9.78 13.82 -2.54
N VAL A 131 8.93 14.40 -1.68
CA VAL A 131 9.08 14.36 -0.21
C VAL A 131 9.14 12.92 0.32
N ALA A 132 8.56 11.96 -0.40
CA ALA A 132 8.61 10.54 -0.03
C ALA A 132 10.04 9.98 0.02
N VAL A 133 10.98 10.59 -0.71
CA VAL A 133 12.34 10.07 -0.95
C VAL A 133 13.44 11.07 -0.62
N ILE A 134 13.16 12.17 0.09
CA ILE A 134 14.23 13.06 0.60
C ILE A 134 15.07 12.33 1.65
N ASN A 135 16.31 12.78 1.85
CA ASN A 135 17.14 12.26 2.92
C ASN A 135 16.72 12.86 4.27
N TYR A 136 16.52 12.01 5.27
CA TYR A 136 16.23 12.40 6.65
C TYR A 136 17.48 12.19 7.52
N LYS A 137 17.77 13.16 8.38
CA LYS A 137 18.79 13.05 9.42
C LYS A 137 18.24 12.34 10.65
N GLY A 138 18.73 11.15 10.93
CA GLY A 138 18.45 10.42 12.17
C GLY A 138 19.52 10.64 13.24
N PRO A 139 19.48 9.89 14.36
CA PRO A 139 20.50 9.94 15.41
C PRO A 139 21.90 9.55 14.90
N GLU A 140 22.94 9.90 15.66
CA GLU A 140 24.32 9.47 15.33
C GLU A 140 24.47 7.95 15.48
N LYS A 141 23.88 7.40 16.54
CA LYS A 141 23.77 5.96 16.74
C LYS A 141 22.81 5.35 15.71
N ASN A 142 23.25 4.31 15.02
CA ASN A 142 22.47 3.64 13.98
C ASN A 142 22.06 2.20 14.32
N ILE A 143 22.46 1.66 15.48
CA ILE A 143 22.05 0.32 15.94
C ILE A 143 21.37 0.43 17.30
N PHE A 144 20.18 -0.17 17.41
CA PHE A 144 19.35 -0.17 18.60
C PHE A 144 18.97 -1.61 18.97
N SER A 145 18.81 -1.87 20.27
CA SER A 145 18.41 -3.17 20.77
C SER A 145 17.35 -3.02 21.86
N LEU A 146 16.28 -3.80 21.74
CA LEU A 146 15.22 -3.95 22.73
C LEU A 146 15.40 -5.21 23.60
N GLU A 147 16.55 -5.87 23.55
CA GLU A 147 16.80 -7.08 24.36
C GLU A 147 16.65 -6.79 25.87
N ASN A 148 17.14 -5.62 26.31
CA ASN A 148 17.14 -5.19 27.71
C ASN A 148 16.32 -3.92 27.97
N ALA A 149 15.52 -3.46 27.01
CA ALA A 149 14.71 -2.25 27.11
C ALA A 149 13.24 -2.53 26.79
N THR A 150 12.32 -1.86 27.46
CA THR A 150 10.87 -2.04 27.24
C THR A 150 10.39 -1.38 25.94
N SER A 151 11.00 -0.25 25.58
CA SER A 151 10.71 0.50 24.37
C SER A 151 11.91 1.28 23.85
N GLN A 152 11.90 1.64 22.58
CA GLN A 152 12.91 2.45 21.92
C GLN A 152 12.23 3.41 20.96
N THR A 153 12.60 4.69 21.03
CA THR A 153 12.15 5.72 20.09
C THR A 153 13.29 6.14 19.19
N ILE A 154 13.01 6.34 17.89
CA ILE A 154 13.96 6.80 16.89
C ILE A 154 13.29 7.93 16.09
N SER A 155 13.88 9.12 16.13
CA SER A 155 13.39 10.31 15.43
C SER A 155 14.27 10.66 14.24
N PHE A 156 13.64 11.16 13.19
CA PHE A 156 14.24 11.52 11.91
C PHE A 156 13.75 12.91 11.50
N LEU A 157 14.67 13.78 11.11
CA LEU A 157 14.38 15.14 10.69
C LEU A 157 14.73 15.33 9.21
N GLY A 158 13.74 15.67 8.41
CA GLY A 158 13.89 16.05 7.00
C GLY A 158 13.54 17.51 6.80
N SER A 159 14.10 18.10 5.76
CA SER A 159 13.77 19.47 5.33
C SER A 159 13.46 19.47 3.85
N TYR A 160 12.40 20.16 3.46
CA TYR A 160 12.03 20.36 2.06
C TYR A 160 11.50 21.79 1.88
N LYS A 161 12.21 22.61 1.11
CA LYS A 161 11.94 24.05 0.96
C LYS A 161 11.78 24.71 2.35
N ASN A 162 10.63 25.32 2.61
CA ASN A 162 10.33 26.02 3.86
C ASN A 162 9.59 25.12 4.87
N ILE A 163 9.70 23.79 4.75
CA ILE A 163 8.99 22.83 5.60
C ILE A 163 10.01 21.94 6.31
N THR A 164 9.80 21.76 7.61
CA THR A 164 10.48 20.73 8.41
C THR A 164 9.55 19.55 8.61
N LEU A 165 10.06 18.33 8.41
CA LEU A 165 9.33 17.08 8.54
C LEU A 165 10.00 16.21 9.61
N GLU A 166 9.27 15.85 10.66
CA GLU A 166 9.76 15.00 11.73
C GLU A 166 8.99 13.68 11.72
N LYS A 167 9.71 12.56 11.57
CA LYS A 167 9.17 11.19 11.70
C LYS A 167 9.74 10.56 12.96
N THR A 168 8.87 10.11 13.84
CA THR A 168 9.27 9.45 15.10
C THR A 168 8.61 8.09 15.20
N PHE A 169 9.45 7.05 15.27
CA PHE A 169 9.02 5.68 15.46
C PHE A 169 9.24 5.26 16.90
N THR A 170 8.23 4.68 17.54
CA THR A 170 8.35 4.07 18.86
C THR A 170 8.06 2.57 18.78
N PHE A 171 9.07 1.79 19.13
CA PHE A 171 9.05 0.34 19.15
C PHE A 171 8.89 -0.16 20.58
N LYS A 172 8.06 -1.16 20.78
CA LYS A 172 7.84 -1.82 22.08
C LYS A 172 8.38 -3.25 22.00
N ARG A 173 9.09 -3.70 23.03
CA ARG A 173 9.85 -4.96 23.05
C ARG A 173 9.04 -6.19 22.60
N ASN A 174 7.80 -6.30 23.07
CA ASN A 174 6.94 -7.47 22.90
C ASN A 174 5.69 -7.16 22.07
N SER A 175 5.82 -6.38 21.00
CA SER A 175 4.69 -5.93 20.19
C SER A 175 5.09 -5.76 18.73
N TYR A 176 4.21 -6.18 17.81
CA TYR A 176 4.33 -5.86 16.39
C TYR A 176 3.74 -4.49 16.02
N PHE A 177 2.99 -3.84 16.93
CA PHE A 177 2.60 -2.45 16.77
C PHE A 177 3.80 -1.53 16.94
N ILE A 178 3.99 -0.67 15.96
CA ILE A 178 4.98 0.40 15.96
C ILE A 178 4.22 1.71 15.89
N ASP A 179 4.41 2.56 16.89
CA ASP A 179 3.78 3.87 16.89
C ASP A 179 4.59 4.79 15.96
N LEU A 180 3.90 5.51 15.07
CA LEU A 180 4.49 6.49 14.18
C LEU A 180 3.83 7.85 14.44
N SER A 181 4.66 8.84 14.79
CA SER A 181 4.28 10.24 14.77
C SER A 181 4.92 10.92 13.57
N PHE A 182 4.13 11.70 12.84
CA PHE A 182 4.61 12.54 11.75
C PHE A 182 4.19 13.98 12.00
N ARG A 183 5.17 14.89 12.06
CA ARG A 183 4.95 16.31 12.29
C ARG A 183 5.50 17.11 11.12
N ILE A 184 4.71 18.08 10.68
CA ILE A 184 5.09 19.04 9.65
C ILE A 184 5.06 20.42 10.28
N SER A 185 6.12 21.19 10.08
CA SER A 185 6.25 22.56 10.58
C SER A 185 6.57 23.51 9.44
N ASN A 186 5.90 24.66 9.41
CA ASN A 186 6.10 25.70 8.40
C ASN A 186 7.17 26.70 8.88
N GLN A 187 8.29 26.75 8.17
CA GLN A 187 9.41 27.66 8.42
C GLN A 187 9.39 28.89 7.49
N GLY A 188 8.35 29.03 6.67
CA GLY A 188 8.16 30.15 5.74
C GLY A 188 7.21 31.21 6.28
N ASN A 189 7.01 32.26 5.49
CA ASN A 189 6.16 33.41 5.85
C ASN A 189 4.73 33.31 5.30
N GLU A 190 4.43 32.29 4.49
CA GLU A 190 3.13 32.10 3.85
C GLU A 190 2.40 30.89 4.46
N VAL A 191 1.07 30.93 4.42
CA VAL A 191 0.23 29.80 4.83
C VAL A 191 0.32 28.68 3.80
N ILE A 192 0.56 27.46 4.26
CA ILE A 192 0.64 26.27 3.40
C ILE A 192 -0.68 25.49 3.51
N LYS A 193 -1.32 25.21 2.37
CA LYS A 193 -2.50 24.33 2.28
C LYS A 193 -2.16 23.14 1.40
N ASP A 194 -2.28 21.93 1.93
CA ASP A 194 -1.94 20.70 1.21
C ASP A 194 -2.68 19.49 1.81
N GLY A 195 -2.51 18.31 1.22
CA GLY A 195 -2.92 17.01 1.77
C GLY A 195 -1.74 16.09 1.98
N ILE A 196 -1.84 15.19 2.95
CA ILE A 196 -0.82 14.16 3.22
C ILE A 196 -1.31 12.83 2.66
N LEU A 197 -0.43 12.14 1.95
CA LEU A 197 -0.68 10.79 1.46
C LEU A 197 0.28 9.81 2.12
N LEU A 198 -0.25 8.65 2.50
CA LEU A 198 0.53 7.52 3.00
C LEU A 198 0.38 6.34 2.03
N ARG A 199 1.48 5.91 1.41
CA ARG A 199 1.51 4.83 0.43
C ARG A 199 2.22 3.59 0.98
N GLY A 200 1.62 2.43 0.73
CA GLY A 200 2.19 1.11 1.01
C GLY A 200 2.24 0.28 -0.26
N VAL A 201 3.38 -0.36 -0.51
CA VAL A 201 3.63 -1.18 -1.71
C VAL A 201 4.00 -2.59 -1.27
N PHE A 202 3.27 -3.58 -1.78
CA PHE A 202 3.40 -4.97 -1.35
C PHE A 202 3.15 -5.96 -2.49
N SER A 203 3.83 -7.09 -2.39
CA SER A 203 3.61 -8.32 -3.14
C SER A 203 3.33 -9.41 -2.10
N PRO A 204 2.92 -10.62 -2.51
CA PRO A 204 2.73 -11.72 -1.58
C PRO A 204 3.93 -11.88 -0.63
N LEU A 205 3.65 -11.90 0.68
CA LEU A 205 4.66 -11.92 1.73
C LEU A 205 5.31 -13.31 1.86
N VAL A 206 4.52 -14.34 1.54
CA VAL A 206 4.96 -15.73 1.49
C VAL A 206 4.28 -16.46 0.32
N ASP A 207 4.90 -17.54 -0.12
CA ASP A 207 4.25 -18.47 -1.03
C ASP A 207 3.00 -19.06 -0.36
N GLY A 208 1.91 -19.10 -1.09
CA GLY A 208 0.64 -19.60 -0.55
C GLY A 208 -0.26 -20.14 -1.64
N THR A 209 -1.32 -20.81 -1.23
CA THR A 209 -2.29 -21.36 -2.18
C THR A 209 -3.11 -20.24 -2.81
N LYS A 210 -3.53 -20.44 -4.06
CA LYS A 210 -4.44 -19.52 -4.79
C LYS A 210 -5.85 -19.39 -4.19
N TYR A 211 -6.15 -20.15 -3.13
CA TYR A 211 -7.49 -20.21 -2.53
C TYR A 211 -7.68 -19.21 -1.38
N VAL A 212 -6.60 -18.59 -0.92
CA VAL A 212 -6.64 -17.56 0.12
C VAL A 212 -6.43 -16.21 -0.53
N PHE A 213 -7.21 -15.21 -0.12
CA PHE A 213 -7.05 -13.86 -0.62
C PHE A 213 -5.69 -13.30 -0.21
N LYS A 214 -5.08 -12.55 -1.12
CA LYS A 214 -3.83 -11.82 -0.92
C LYS A 214 -4.01 -10.50 -1.62
N GLY A 215 -3.80 -9.40 -0.91
CA GLY A 215 -3.99 -8.10 -1.50
C GLY A 215 -4.27 -7.00 -0.50
N PRO A 216 -4.50 -5.78 -1.01
CA PRO A 216 -4.92 -4.68 -0.19
C PRO A 216 -6.33 -4.91 0.35
N PHE A 217 -6.57 -4.35 1.52
CA PHE A 217 -7.87 -4.36 2.17
C PHE A 217 -8.08 -3.04 2.92
N TYR A 218 -9.33 -2.75 3.27
CA TYR A 218 -9.64 -1.80 4.31
C TYR A 218 -10.65 -2.36 5.32
N TYR A 219 -10.66 -1.81 6.52
CA TYR A 219 -11.55 -2.22 7.58
C TYR A 219 -12.40 -1.04 8.08
N THR A 220 -13.70 -1.28 8.14
CA THR A 220 -14.71 -0.35 8.66
C THR A 220 -15.30 -0.95 9.95
N ASP A 221 -16.52 -1.47 9.89
CA ASP A 221 -17.09 -2.41 10.87
C ASP A 221 -16.97 -3.88 10.40
N HIS A 222 -16.54 -4.08 9.16
CA HIS A 222 -16.23 -5.36 8.57
C HIS A 222 -15.03 -5.25 7.63
N LEU A 223 -14.42 -6.39 7.32
CA LEU A 223 -13.31 -6.50 6.38
C LEU A 223 -13.80 -6.29 4.94
N ASN A 224 -13.07 -5.48 4.19
CA ASN A 224 -13.30 -5.23 2.76
C ASN A 224 -12.03 -5.56 1.98
N GLU A 225 -11.97 -6.76 1.42
CA GLU A 225 -10.89 -7.24 0.54
C GLU A 225 -10.99 -6.59 -0.85
N ILE A 226 -9.89 -6.01 -1.35
CA ILE A 226 -9.89 -5.31 -2.64
C ILE A 226 -9.35 -6.20 -3.75
N LYS A 227 -10.28 -6.83 -4.48
CA LYS A 227 -9.96 -7.57 -5.71
C LYS A 227 -9.83 -6.58 -6.87
N LEU A 228 -8.60 -6.13 -7.13
CA LEU A 228 -8.26 -5.21 -8.21
C LEU A 228 -8.53 -5.83 -9.58
N LYS A 229 -9.76 -5.66 -10.09
CA LYS A 229 -10.18 -6.06 -11.45
C LYS A 229 -9.92 -4.97 -12.49
N LYS A 230 -9.85 -3.72 -12.05
CA LYS A 230 -9.51 -2.52 -12.82
C LYS A 230 -8.18 -1.96 -12.35
N ASP A 231 -7.66 -0.99 -13.08
CA ASP A 231 -6.37 -0.35 -12.74
C ASP A 231 -6.41 0.44 -11.43
N LEU A 232 -7.59 0.95 -11.05
CA LEU A 232 -7.80 1.74 -9.83
C LEU A 232 -9.15 1.40 -9.19
N GLU A 233 -9.13 1.16 -7.88
CA GLU A 233 -10.31 1.11 -7.02
C GLU A 233 -10.17 2.20 -5.95
N ASP A 234 -11.27 2.87 -5.60
CA ASP A 234 -11.29 3.92 -4.60
C ASP A 234 -12.39 3.72 -3.56
N TYR A 235 -12.12 4.22 -2.36
CA TYR A 235 -13.04 4.21 -1.24
C TYR A 235 -13.01 5.58 -0.56
N THR A 236 -14.18 6.12 -0.24
CA THR A 236 -14.31 7.33 0.59
C THR A 236 -15.34 7.08 1.67
N GLY A 237 -14.96 7.23 2.93
CA GLY A 237 -15.84 6.96 4.06
C GLY A 237 -15.12 6.86 5.40
N ASN A 238 -15.84 6.38 6.41
CA ASN A 238 -15.23 6.03 7.69
C ASN A 238 -14.31 4.82 7.51
N LEU A 239 -13.11 4.89 8.07
CA LEU A 239 -12.07 3.88 7.91
C LEU A 239 -11.33 3.73 9.23
N LYS A 240 -11.27 2.52 9.79
CA LYS A 240 -10.51 2.25 11.01
C LYS A 240 -9.04 1.98 10.71
N TYR A 241 -8.77 1.20 9.67
CA TYR A 241 -7.45 0.92 9.16
C TYR A 241 -7.52 0.35 7.75
N LEU A 242 -6.39 0.35 7.06
CA LEU A 242 -6.21 -0.32 5.79
C LEU A 242 -4.84 -0.97 5.76
N GLY A 243 -4.62 -1.85 4.80
CA GLY A 243 -3.34 -2.54 4.72
C GLY A 243 -3.24 -3.46 3.53
N TYR A 244 -2.26 -4.34 3.63
CA TYR A 244 -2.07 -5.48 2.76
C TYR A 244 -2.06 -6.74 3.62
N GLU A 245 -2.80 -7.75 3.19
CA GLU A 245 -2.84 -9.06 3.86
C GLU A 245 -2.44 -10.17 2.91
N ASP A 246 -1.88 -11.21 3.51
CA ASP A 246 -1.61 -12.51 2.93
C ASP A 246 -2.10 -13.57 3.93
N THR A 247 -2.03 -14.83 3.53
CA THR A 247 -2.47 -16.04 4.23
C THR A 247 -2.20 -16.05 5.74
N TYR A 248 -1.04 -15.56 6.19
CA TYR A 248 -0.62 -15.60 7.59
C TYR A 248 -0.16 -14.25 8.15
N PHE A 249 0.03 -13.24 7.30
CA PHE A 249 0.70 -12.00 7.66
C PHE A 249 -0.08 -10.82 7.12
N MET A 250 -0.02 -9.70 7.85
CA MET A 250 -0.69 -8.47 7.49
C MET A 250 0.21 -7.29 7.87
N VAL A 251 0.23 -6.28 7.01
CA VAL A 251 0.78 -4.96 7.31
C VAL A 251 -0.35 -3.95 7.19
N ALA A 252 -0.63 -3.22 8.26
CA ALA A 252 -1.75 -2.28 8.30
C ALA A 252 -1.31 -0.91 8.85
N LEU A 253 -1.93 0.15 8.32
CA LEU A 253 -1.86 1.51 8.85
C LEU A 253 -3.15 1.78 9.63
N ILE A 254 -2.97 2.16 10.89
CA ILE A 254 -4.07 2.46 11.82
C ILE A 254 -3.98 3.95 12.17
N PRO A 255 -4.81 4.82 11.54
CA PRO A 255 -4.87 6.23 11.91
C PRO A 255 -5.28 6.40 13.39
N GLN A 256 -4.51 7.17 14.15
CA GLN A 256 -4.77 7.47 15.57
C GLN A 256 -5.22 8.93 15.74
N ASN A 257 -6.09 9.19 16.73
CA ASN A 257 -6.53 10.54 17.15
C ASN A 257 -7.31 11.35 16.11
N MET A 258 -8.24 10.73 15.39
CA MET A 258 -8.84 11.36 14.20
C MET A 258 -10.37 11.56 14.23
N GLY A 259 -11.04 11.29 15.36
CA GLY A 259 -12.50 11.50 15.49
C GLY A 259 -13.32 10.80 14.40
N ASN A 260 -14.46 11.39 14.01
CA ASN A 260 -15.31 10.92 12.90
C ASN A 260 -14.79 11.44 11.54
N ALA A 261 -13.50 11.29 11.26
CA ALA A 261 -12.93 11.72 9.99
C ALA A 261 -13.39 10.81 8.83
N THR A 262 -13.65 11.42 7.68
CA THR A 262 -13.82 10.70 6.41
C THR A 262 -12.47 10.61 5.73
N TYR A 263 -12.05 9.39 5.41
CA TYR A 263 -10.81 9.12 4.68
C TYR A 263 -11.12 8.78 3.23
N ARG A 264 -10.17 9.07 2.35
CA ARG A 264 -10.14 8.50 1.01
C ARG A 264 -8.98 7.51 0.94
N ALA A 265 -9.24 6.32 0.39
CA ALA A 265 -8.24 5.31 0.12
C ALA A 265 -8.30 4.93 -1.36
N THR A 266 -7.15 4.73 -1.98
CA THR A 266 -7.05 4.27 -3.37
C THR A 266 -6.15 3.05 -3.45
N PHE A 267 -6.48 2.13 -4.35
CA PHE A 267 -5.80 0.85 -4.51
C PHE A 267 -5.50 0.61 -5.98
N ARG A 268 -4.28 0.20 -6.32
CA ARG A 268 -3.89 -0.08 -7.71
C ARG A 268 -2.91 -1.24 -7.83
N ASN A 269 -2.90 -1.88 -9.00
CA ASN A 269 -1.82 -2.78 -9.39
C ASN A 269 -0.65 -1.92 -9.88
N ILE A 270 0.56 -2.18 -9.37
CA ILE A 270 1.81 -1.61 -9.91
C ILE A 270 2.32 -2.51 -11.03
N ASP A 271 2.32 -3.82 -10.78
CA ASP A 271 2.61 -4.86 -11.74
C ASP A 271 1.67 -6.06 -11.52
N LYS A 272 1.97 -7.21 -12.13
CA LYS A 272 1.16 -8.43 -12.04
C LYS A 272 0.99 -8.96 -10.61
N ASN A 273 2.00 -8.79 -9.75
CA ASN A 273 2.07 -9.34 -8.39
C ASN A 273 2.21 -8.27 -7.32
N THR A 274 2.57 -7.04 -7.69
CA THR A 274 2.76 -5.92 -6.77
C THR A 274 1.58 -4.98 -6.82
N GLN A 275 1.06 -4.67 -5.64
CA GLN A 275 -0.09 -3.82 -5.43
C GLN A 275 0.25 -2.74 -4.43
N GLU A 276 -0.52 -1.67 -4.44
CA GLU A 276 -0.42 -0.64 -3.44
C GLU A 276 -1.78 -0.22 -2.90
N PHE A 277 -1.71 0.41 -1.75
CA PHE A 277 -2.73 1.29 -1.26
C PHE A 277 -2.14 2.68 -1.03
N ILE A 278 -2.99 3.70 -1.12
CA ILE A 278 -2.69 5.06 -0.68
C ILE A 278 -3.83 5.54 0.21
N LEU A 279 -3.49 5.94 1.43
CA LEU A 279 -4.38 6.66 2.33
C LEU A 279 -4.20 8.16 2.14
N TRP A 280 -5.30 8.84 1.81
CA TRP A 280 -5.37 10.28 1.68
C TRP A 280 -5.93 10.85 2.99
N LEU A 281 -5.09 11.55 3.74
CA LEU A 281 -5.53 12.27 4.93
C LEU A 281 -6.31 13.52 4.53
N PRO A 282 -7.20 14.03 5.41
CA PRO A 282 -7.85 15.32 5.20
C PRO A 282 -6.81 16.42 4.91
N PRO A 283 -7.15 17.40 4.05
CA PRO A 283 -6.27 18.52 3.78
C PRO A 283 -6.02 19.32 5.06
N PHE A 284 -4.84 19.91 5.17
CA PHE A 284 -4.42 20.71 6.29
C PHE A 284 -4.10 22.15 5.87
N GLU A 285 -4.07 23.04 6.86
CA GLU A 285 -3.56 24.40 6.73
C GLU A 285 -2.51 24.64 7.82
N LEU A 286 -1.28 25.01 7.42
CA LEU A 286 -0.17 25.33 8.32
C LEU A 286 0.17 26.82 8.21
N LYS A 287 -0.05 27.54 9.31
CA LYS A 287 0.41 28.93 9.45
C LYS A 287 1.93 28.97 9.63
N PRO A 288 2.59 30.08 9.26
CA PRO A 288 3.97 30.35 9.66
C PRO A 288 4.17 30.09 11.17
N ASN A 289 5.30 29.47 11.52
CA ASN A 289 5.72 29.32 12.92
C ASN A 289 5.98 30.66 13.60
#